data_AF-A0A7W5IDW3-F1
#
_entry.id   AF-A0A7W5IDW3-F1
#
_cell.length_a   1.000
_cell.length_b   1.000
_cell.length_c   1.000
_cell.angle_alpha   90.00
_cell.angle_beta   90.00
_cell.angle_gamma   90.00
#
_symmetry.space_group_name_H-M   'P 1'
#
loop_
_entity.id
_entity.type
_entity.pdbx_description
1 polymer ?
#
loop_
_entity_poly.entity_id
_entity_poly.type
_entity_poly.pdbx_seq_one_letter_code
_entity_poly.pdbx_strand_id
1 'polypeptide(L)'
;MNDYRSLLSQAKEDVVHVLRDKGIQERYLQFGGEGPEPEKKVRAPTDARSEFLANRAMGDWAENLVTSVVQTIDPGWTVTQYGNTDSMAAGDDGFADLYRAGLEEVRKYGKRPDLLVLPASPDVPPDISTLRRGESDVYVSRSVAAIEVRSSKFRALQYMAVRKAELASGKKSDRLTPSFTVKVEDLVVVYRWVEKYNVSQSYCQVFFDSMWAINVLDIFRIIGSGVGFKIETPEKSQLKATIMIPITSGSKVGDFVESPAFQVETKHTRLGRVDAFVKPVGGRVEPDRVALRRVLLAEPAPLSSGQVLPRGLQSSLPLTN
;
A
#
# COMPACT_ATOMS: atom_id res chain seq x y z
N MET A 1 -13.88 -18.78 -11.31
CA MET A 1 -12.95 -17.69 -10.97
C MET A 1 -13.43 -17.17 -9.63
N ASN A 2 -12.64 -17.31 -8.56
CA ASN A 2 -13.10 -16.87 -7.22
C ASN A 2 -13.23 -15.35 -7.24
N ASP A 3 -14.41 -14.85 -6.88
CA ASP A 3 -14.68 -13.42 -6.79
C ASP A 3 -13.79 -12.79 -5.69
N TYR A 4 -12.91 -11.86 -6.07
CA TYR A 4 -11.94 -11.22 -5.17
C TYR A 4 -12.63 -10.56 -3.98
N ARG A 5 -13.74 -9.86 -4.23
CA ARG A 5 -14.61 -9.29 -3.20
C ARG A 5 -15.11 -10.35 -2.21
N SER A 6 -15.58 -11.50 -2.69
CA SER A 6 -16.05 -12.58 -1.82
C SER A 6 -14.94 -13.13 -0.91
N LEU A 7 -13.74 -13.34 -1.46
CA LEU A 7 -12.58 -13.79 -0.67
C LEU A 7 -12.16 -12.75 0.37
N LEU A 8 -12.16 -11.47 0.02
CA LEU A 8 -11.82 -10.39 0.94
C LEU A 8 -12.87 -10.23 2.04
N SER A 9 -14.15 -10.35 1.70
CA SER A 9 -15.26 -10.31 2.67
C SER A 9 -15.14 -11.41 3.71
N GLN A 10 -14.78 -12.63 3.29
CA GLN A 10 -14.52 -13.73 4.23
C GLN A 10 -13.34 -13.42 5.16
N ALA A 11 -12.21 -12.96 4.60
CA ALA A 11 -11.02 -12.63 5.41
C ALA A 11 -11.28 -11.46 6.37
N LYS A 12 -12.15 -10.51 6.00
CA LYS A 12 -12.53 -9.36 6.82
C LYS A 12 -13.20 -9.77 8.13
N GLU A 13 -14.03 -10.81 8.15
CA GLU A 13 -14.63 -11.30 9.40
C GLU A 13 -13.57 -11.76 10.40
N ASP A 14 -12.58 -12.52 9.92
CA ASP A 14 -11.45 -12.98 10.74
C ASP A 14 -10.60 -11.80 11.24
N VAL A 15 -10.36 -10.80 10.39
CA VAL A 15 -9.65 -9.56 10.75
C VAL A 15 -10.35 -8.84 11.90
N VAL A 16 -11.66 -8.67 11.82
CA VAL A 16 -12.46 -8.00 12.86
C VAL A 16 -12.33 -8.75 14.18
N HIS A 17 -12.48 -10.07 14.17
CA HIS A 17 -12.33 -10.89 15.37
C HIS A 17 -10.94 -10.73 15.99
N VAL A 18 -9.88 -10.95 15.21
CA VAL A 18 -8.49 -10.87 15.71
C VAL A 18 -8.15 -9.49 16.25
N LEU A 19 -8.50 -8.42 15.54
CA LEU A 19 -8.15 -7.07 15.98
C LEU A 19 -8.91 -6.66 17.24
N ARG A 20 -10.18 -7.09 17.39
CA ARG A 20 -10.94 -6.91 18.62
C ARG A 20 -10.27 -7.62 19.80
N ASP A 21 -9.85 -8.86 19.62
CA ASP A 21 -9.13 -9.63 20.65
C ASP A 21 -7.78 -9.00 21.03
N LYS A 22 -7.14 -8.31 20.08
CA LYS A 22 -5.90 -7.55 20.32
C LYS A 22 -6.15 -6.14 20.87
N GLY A 23 -7.38 -5.80 21.25
CA GLY A 23 -7.72 -4.54 21.92
C GLY A 23 -7.86 -3.33 21.00
N ILE A 24 -8.04 -3.53 19.69
CA ILE A 24 -8.37 -2.44 18.77
C ILE A 24 -9.79 -1.95 19.04
N GLN A 25 -9.94 -0.63 19.08
CA GLN A 25 -11.23 0.01 19.35
C GLN A 25 -12.23 -0.22 18.22
N GLU A 26 -13.49 -0.49 18.58
CA GLU A 26 -14.57 -0.89 17.65
C GLU A 26 -14.78 0.11 16.50
N ARG A 27 -14.54 1.42 16.73
CA ARG A 27 -14.66 2.45 15.69
C ARG A 27 -13.73 2.23 14.49
N TYR A 28 -12.64 1.48 14.65
CA TYR A 28 -11.71 1.12 13.57
C TYR A 28 -12.03 -0.22 12.91
N LEU A 29 -13.07 -0.92 13.36
CA LEU A 29 -13.48 -2.25 12.90
C LEU A 29 -14.83 -2.22 12.17
N GLN A 30 -15.37 -1.03 11.91
CA GLN A 30 -16.63 -0.85 11.17
C GLN A 30 -16.36 -0.85 9.66
N PHE A 31 -16.34 -2.05 9.08
CA PHE A 31 -16.19 -2.26 7.65
C PHE A 31 -17.53 -2.15 6.90
N GLY A 32 -17.45 -1.73 5.64
CA GLY A 32 -18.59 -1.63 4.73
C GLY A 32 -19.30 -0.28 4.78
N GLY A 33 -19.97 0.08 3.68
CA GLY A 33 -20.74 1.32 3.56
C GLY A 33 -19.92 2.60 3.70
N GLU A 34 -20.58 3.74 3.79
CA GLU A 34 -19.91 5.03 4.05
C GLU A 34 -19.40 5.11 5.51
N GLY A 35 -18.29 5.82 5.71
CA GLY A 35 -17.79 6.12 7.05
C GLY A 35 -18.69 7.12 7.80
N PRO A 36 -18.60 7.15 9.14
CA PRO A 36 -19.37 8.07 9.96
C PRO A 36 -18.99 9.52 9.66
N GLU A 37 -19.98 10.41 9.71
CA GLU A 37 -19.75 11.85 9.65
C GLU A 37 -18.86 12.30 10.81
N PRO A 38 -17.91 13.21 10.59
CA PRO A 38 -17.02 13.67 11.64
C PRO A 38 -17.78 14.48 12.71
N GLU A 39 -17.62 14.12 13.98
CA GLU A 39 -18.26 14.81 15.12
C GLU A 39 -17.87 16.29 15.23
N LYS A 40 -16.72 16.69 14.67
CA LYS A 40 -16.20 18.06 14.67
C LYS A 40 -15.68 18.42 13.28
N LYS A 41 -15.82 19.70 12.92
CA LYS A 41 -15.27 20.25 11.68
C LYS A 41 -13.74 20.01 11.65
N VAL A 42 -13.29 19.24 10.67
CA VAL A 42 -11.87 18.90 10.54
C VAL A 42 -11.06 20.15 10.20
N ARG A 43 -9.99 20.38 10.96
CA ARG A 43 -9.04 21.48 10.73
C ARG A 43 -8.00 21.03 9.71
N ALA A 44 -7.84 21.82 8.66
CA ALA A 44 -6.80 21.60 7.66
C ALA A 44 -5.42 21.96 8.25
N PRO A 45 -4.36 21.20 7.92
CA PRO A 45 -2.99 21.60 8.23
C PRO A 45 -2.63 22.98 7.65
N THR A 46 -1.68 23.68 8.28
CA THR A 46 -1.32 25.06 7.90
C THR A 46 0.14 25.25 7.46
N ASP A 47 0.99 24.22 7.56
CA ASP A 47 2.40 24.31 7.13
C ASP A 47 2.94 22.92 6.72
N ALA A 48 3.88 22.91 5.78
CA ALA A 48 4.61 21.74 5.30
C ALA A 48 6.12 21.92 5.53
N ARG A 49 6.73 21.04 6.35
CA ARG A 49 8.17 21.08 6.69
C ARG A 49 9.04 20.38 5.64
N SER A 50 10.35 20.61 5.64
CA SER A 50 11.30 19.96 4.71
C SER A 50 11.23 18.43 4.70
N GLU A 51 10.95 17.79 5.83
CA GLU A 51 10.76 16.34 5.90
C GLU A 51 9.53 15.87 5.09
N PHE A 52 8.46 16.65 5.09
CA PHE A 52 7.28 16.38 4.26
C PHE A 52 7.63 16.45 2.77
N LEU A 53 8.39 17.47 2.36
CA LEU A 53 8.85 17.62 0.97
C LEU A 53 9.75 16.45 0.55
N ALA A 54 10.69 16.04 1.40
CA ALA A 54 11.55 14.88 1.14
C ALA A 54 10.75 13.57 1.03
N ASN A 55 9.77 13.36 1.92
CA ASN A 55 8.94 12.15 1.90
C ASN A 55 8.01 12.13 0.67
N ARG A 56 7.46 13.28 0.28
CA ARG A 56 6.68 13.43 -0.95
C ARG A 56 7.52 13.13 -2.18
N ALA A 57 8.67 13.79 -2.33
CA ALA A 57 9.58 13.56 -3.45
C ALA A 57 10.01 12.09 -3.57
N MET A 58 10.14 11.39 -2.43
CA MET A 58 10.42 9.95 -2.41
C MET A 58 9.21 9.09 -2.81
N GLY A 59 7.99 9.50 -2.44
CA GLY A 59 6.75 8.89 -2.91
C GLY A 59 6.61 9.03 -4.42
N ASP A 60 6.68 10.26 -4.93
CA ASP A 60 6.59 10.57 -6.36
C ASP A 60 7.64 9.78 -7.18
N TRP A 61 8.88 9.69 -6.68
CA TRP A 61 9.92 8.86 -7.30
C TRP A 61 9.55 7.37 -7.34
N ALA A 62 9.06 6.83 -6.22
CA ALA A 62 8.68 5.43 -6.13
C ALA A 62 7.48 5.09 -7.05
N GLU A 63 6.49 5.98 -7.15
CA GLU A 63 5.33 5.80 -8.03
C GLU A 63 5.74 5.80 -9.51
N ASN A 64 6.62 6.71 -9.91
CA ASN A 64 7.16 6.74 -11.26
C ASN A 64 7.98 5.47 -11.57
N LEU A 65 8.79 5.01 -10.61
CA LEU A 65 9.54 3.77 -10.77
C LEU A 65 8.61 2.56 -10.93
N VAL A 66 7.60 2.41 -10.05
CA VAL A 66 6.61 1.33 -10.11
C VAL A 66 5.85 1.36 -11.44
N THR A 67 5.43 2.55 -11.89
CA THR A 67 4.77 2.75 -13.18
C THR A 67 5.62 2.19 -14.32
N SER A 68 6.88 2.60 -14.39
CA SER A 68 7.79 2.11 -15.44
C SER A 68 7.98 0.58 -15.37
N VAL A 69 8.20 0.03 -14.17
CA VAL A 69 8.35 -1.41 -13.95
C VAL A 69 7.11 -2.17 -14.41
N VAL A 70 5.90 -1.75 -14.02
CA VAL A 70 4.66 -2.43 -14.41
C VAL A 70 4.47 -2.43 -15.92
N GLN A 71 4.75 -1.32 -16.60
CA GLN A 71 4.65 -1.23 -18.06
C GLN A 71 5.68 -2.11 -18.79
N THR A 72 6.86 -2.38 -18.20
CA THR A 72 7.83 -3.31 -18.80
C THR A 72 7.42 -4.79 -18.67
N ILE A 73 6.70 -5.16 -17.60
CA ILE A 73 6.34 -6.56 -17.33
C ILE A 73 5.10 -7.07 -18.09
N ASP A 74 4.37 -6.21 -18.79
CA ASP A 74 3.34 -6.61 -19.74
C ASP A 74 3.05 -5.45 -20.70
N PRO A 75 3.41 -5.55 -22.00
CA PRO A 75 3.06 -4.51 -22.98
C PRO A 75 1.55 -4.40 -23.23
N GLY A 76 0.77 -5.39 -22.80
CA GLY A 76 -0.68 -5.36 -22.79
C GLY A 76 -1.28 -4.55 -21.63
N TRP A 77 -0.47 -3.91 -20.80
CA TRP A 77 -0.92 -3.04 -19.72
C TRP A 77 -0.52 -1.58 -19.92
N THR A 78 -1.40 -0.69 -19.47
CA THR A 78 -1.10 0.73 -19.25
C THR A 78 -1.34 1.06 -17.78
N VAL A 79 -0.63 2.07 -17.29
CA VAL A 79 -0.70 2.50 -15.89
C VAL A 79 -1.05 3.98 -15.87
N THR A 80 -1.95 4.35 -14.97
CA THR A 80 -2.36 5.75 -14.76
C THR A 80 -2.31 6.12 -13.29
N GLN A 81 -1.89 7.35 -13.02
CA GLN A 81 -1.94 7.95 -11.69
C GLN A 81 -3.39 8.20 -11.28
N TYR A 82 -3.76 7.77 -10.08
CA TYR A 82 -5.14 7.80 -9.59
C TYR A 82 -5.26 8.33 -8.17
N GLY A 83 -4.27 8.05 -7.31
CA GLY A 83 -4.17 8.63 -5.98
C GLY A 83 -4.03 10.15 -6.09
N ASN A 84 -4.49 10.87 -5.06
CA ASN A 84 -4.49 12.33 -5.15
C ASN A 84 -3.05 12.87 -5.23
N THR A 85 -2.67 13.43 -6.39
CA THR A 85 -1.36 14.04 -6.64
C THR A 85 -1.32 15.54 -6.33
N ASP A 86 -2.41 16.13 -5.82
CA ASP A 86 -2.58 17.58 -5.67
C ASP A 86 -1.32 18.22 -5.07
N SER A 87 -0.75 19.16 -5.83
CA SER A 87 0.47 19.89 -5.47
C SER A 87 0.24 20.95 -4.39
N MET A 88 -1.03 21.20 -4.08
CA MET A 88 -1.49 22.18 -3.11
C MET A 88 -1.05 21.76 -1.70
N ALA A 89 -0.20 22.59 -1.09
CA ALA A 89 0.32 22.34 0.24
C ALA A 89 -0.51 23.08 1.30
N ALA A 90 -0.37 22.60 2.53
CA ALA A 90 -0.87 23.31 3.70
C ALA A 90 -0.37 24.76 3.72
N GLY A 91 -1.30 25.72 3.68
CA GLY A 91 -1.01 27.15 3.62
C GLY A 91 -1.25 27.82 2.25
N ASP A 92 -1.51 27.05 1.20
CA ASP A 92 -1.90 27.57 -0.12
C ASP A 92 -3.41 27.94 -0.15
N ASP A 93 -3.77 28.91 -1.00
CA ASP A 93 -5.17 29.33 -1.19
C ASP A 93 -6.00 28.16 -1.75
N GLY A 94 -7.15 27.86 -1.12
CA GLY A 94 -8.03 26.75 -1.51
C GLY A 94 -7.71 25.39 -0.88
N PHE A 95 -6.55 25.23 -0.22
CA PHE A 95 -6.13 23.95 0.38
C PHE A 95 -7.14 23.39 1.38
N ALA A 96 -7.74 24.25 2.20
CA ALA A 96 -8.65 23.80 3.25
C ALA A 96 -9.94 23.17 2.70
N ASP A 97 -10.45 23.67 1.57
CA ASP A 97 -11.67 23.13 0.95
C ASP A 97 -11.37 21.84 0.20
N LEU A 98 -10.24 21.80 -0.51
CA LEU A 98 -9.73 20.59 -1.16
C LEU A 98 -9.46 19.47 -0.16
N TYR A 99 -8.81 19.78 0.96
CA TYR A 99 -8.55 18.83 2.04
C TYR A 99 -9.85 18.23 2.62
N ARG A 100 -10.86 19.07 2.87
CA ARG A 100 -12.17 18.61 3.38
C ARG A 100 -12.93 17.78 2.34
N ALA A 101 -12.92 18.20 1.07
CA ALA A 101 -13.52 17.44 -0.01
C ALA A 101 -12.87 16.05 -0.14
N GLY A 102 -11.54 15.97 -0.01
CA GLY A 102 -10.81 14.70 0.00
C GLY A 102 -11.20 13.79 1.17
N LEU A 103 -11.38 14.35 2.37
CA LEU A 103 -11.84 13.56 3.53
C LEU A 103 -13.25 13.01 3.33
N GLU A 104 -14.17 13.82 2.82
CA GLU A 104 -15.52 13.36 2.48
C GLU A 104 -15.50 12.29 1.38
N GLU A 105 -14.62 12.45 0.40
CA GLU A 105 -14.45 11.45 -0.66
C GLU A 105 -13.99 10.10 -0.08
N VAL A 106 -12.99 10.11 0.81
CA VAL A 106 -12.49 8.89 1.47
C VAL A 106 -13.55 8.29 2.39
N ARG A 107 -14.30 9.13 3.11
CA ARG A 107 -15.42 8.69 3.95
C ARG A 107 -16.45 7.93 3.12
N LYS A 108 -16.84 8.45 1.96
CA LYS A 108 -17.90 7.86 1.13
C LYS A 108 -17.44 6.68 0.28
N TYR A 109 -16.25 6.77 -0.31
CA TYR A 109 -15.83 5.84 -1.38
C TYR A 109 -14.57 5.03 -1.05
N GLY A 110 -13.91 5.35 0.05
CA GLY A 110 -12.64 4.74 0.41
C GLY A 110 -11.45 5.46 -0.20
N LYS A 111 -10.26 5.05 0.20
CA LYS A 111 -9.02 5.70 -0.23
C LYS A 111 -8.67 5.28 -1.67
N ARG A 112 -8.34 6.25 -2.53
CA ARG A 112 -7.75 5.97 -3.85
C ARG A 112 -6.39 5.27 -3.66
N PRO A 113 -6.14 4.09 -4.23
CA PRO A 113 -4.77 3.64 -4.52
C PRO A 113 -4.05 4.65 -5.41
N ASP A 114 -2.72 4.65 -5.34
CA ASP A 114 -1.89 5.60 -6.09
C ASP A 114 -1.94 5.34 -7.59
N LEU A 115 -1.89 4.07 -8.01
CA LEU A 115 -1.88 3.67 -9.41
C LEU A 115 -3.04 2.72 -9.76
N LEU A 116 -3.53 2.83 -10.98
CA LEU A 116 -4.38 1.82 -11.63
C LEU A 116 -3.62 1.16 -12.78
N VAL A 117 -3.79 -0.15 -12.91
CA VAL A 117 -3.28 -0.96 -14.03
C VAL A 117 -4.48 -1.37 -14.90
N LEU A 118 -4.43 -1.01 -16.17
CA LEU A 118 -5.51 -1.25 -17.13
C LEU A 118 -4.98 -2.03 -18.34
N PRO A 119 -5.86 -2.73 -19.09
CA PRO A 119 -5.51 -3.18 -20.42
C PRO A 119 -5.03 -2.01 -21.28
N ALA A 120 -3.99 -2.24 -22.10
CA ALA A 120 -3.40 -1.23 -22.95
C ALA A 120 -4.47 -0.58 -23.84
N SER A 121 -4.53 0.74 -23.79
CA SER A 121 -5.52 1.54 -24.51
C SER A 121 -4.98 2.96 -24.69
N PRO A 122 -5.09 3.55 -25.90
CA PRO A 122 -4.61 4.91 -26.16
C PRO A 122 -5.44 5.98 -25.44
N ASP A 123 -6.67 5.64 -25.02
CA ASP A 123 -7.64 6.56 -24.42
C ASP A 123 -7.50 6.69 -22.89
N VAL A 124 -6.47 6.08 -22.30
CA VAL A 124 -6.19 6.17 -20.86
C VAL A 124 -5.17 7.27 -20.63
N PRO A 125 -5.55 8.41 -20.02
CA PRO A 125 -4.61 9.45 -19.66
C PRO A 125 -3.55 8.92 -18.70
N PRO A 126 -2.30 9.42 -18.74
CA PRO A 126 -1.26 9.01 -17.79
C PRO A 126 -1.57 9.41 -16.34
N ASP A 127 -2.44 10.41 -16.16
CA ASP A 127 -2.84 10.91 -14.85
C ASP A 127 -4.33 11.27 -14.86
N ILE A 128 -5.08 10.64 -13.97
CA ILE A 128 -6.51 10.88 -13.71
C ILE A 128 -6.77 11.26 -12.24
N SER A 129 -5.73 11.57 -11.47
CA SER A 129 -5.81 11.86 -10.03
C SER A 129 -6.69 13.06 -9.70
N THR A 130 -6.72 14.06 -10.59
CA THR A 130 -7.52 15.28 -10.45
C THR A 130 -8.95 15.14 -10.98
N LEU A 131 -9.29 14.02 -11.65
CA LEU A 131 -10.65 13.77 -12.10
C LEU A 131 -11.60 13.58 -10.92
N ARG A 132 -12.82 14.11 -11.07
CA ARG A 132 -13.88 13.86 -10.09
C ARG A 132 -14.24 12.39 -10.12
N ARG A 133 -14.77 11.88 -9.01
CA ARG A 133 -15.10 10.45 -8.85
C ARG A 133 -15.88 9.87 -10.01
N GLY A 134 -17.03 10.46 -10.35
CA GLY A 134 -17.89 9.97 -11.42
C GLY A 134 -17.19 9.91 -12.80
N GLU A 135 -16.21 10.78 -13.03
CA GLU A 135 -15.41 10.79 -14.27
C GLU A 135 -14.32 9.72 -14.24
N SER A 136 -13.68 9.51 -13.07
CA SER A 136 -12.65 8.48 -12.91
C SER A 136 -13.19 7.04 -12.90
N ASP A 137 -14.46 6.84 -12.53
CA ASP A 137 -15.06 5.51 -12.31
C ASP A 137 -15.00 4.62 -13.56
N VAL A 138 -15.03 5.19 -14.76
CA VAL A 138 -14.90 4.45 -16.03
C VAL A 138 -13.53 3.77 -16.17
N TYR A 139 -12.47 4.39 -15.66
CA TYR A 139 -11.12 3.83 -15.67
C TYR A 139 -10.97 2.77 -14.58
N VAL A 140 -11.53 3.04 -13.40
CA VAL A 140 -11.49 2.09 -12.28
C VAL A 140 -12.20 0.80 -12.65
N SER A 141 -13.40 0.86 -13.25
CA SER A 141 -14.15 -0.34 -13.66
C SER A 141 -13.46 -1.18 -14.74
N ARG A 142 -12.52 -0.58 -15.49
CA ARG A 142 -11.72 -1.25 -16.53
C ARG A 142 -10.38 -1.77 -16.00
N SER A 143 -10.02 -1.43 -14.77
CA SER A 143 -8.72 -1.76 -14.19
C SER A 143 -8.64 -3.25 -13.85
N VAL A 144 -7.49 -3.86 -14.13
CA VAL A 144 -7.20 -5.26 -13.75
C VAL A 144 -6.58 -5.35 -12.36
N ALA A 145 -5.94 -4.27 -11.91
CA ALA A 145 -5.35 -4.18 -10.59
C ALA A 145 -5.16 -2.71 -10.19
N ALA A 146 -4.94 -2.49 -8.90
CA ALA A 146 -4.58 -1.21 -8.32
C ALA A 146 -3.40 -1.37 -7.35
N ILE A 147 -2.61 -0.31 -7.22
CA ILE A 147 -1.36 -0.34 -6.44
C ILE A 147 -1.33 0.87 -5.52
N GLU A 148 -1.18 0.61 -4.23
CA GLU A 148 -0.71 1.58 -3.25
C GLU A 148 0.82 1.49 -3.21
N VAL A 149 1.50 2.57 -3.57
CA VAL A 149 2.95 2.63 -3.58
C VAL A 149 3.44 3.15 -2.24
N ARG A 150 4.40 2.44 -1.65
CA ARG A 150 5.04 2.82 -0.40
C ARG A 150 6.53 2.96 -0.65
N SER A 151 7.10 4.10 -0.28
CA SER A 151 8.55 4.29 -0.32
C SER A 151 9.17 4.04 1.05
N SER A 152 10.41 3.56 1.06
CA SER A 152 11.19 3.29 2.26
C SER A 152 12.60 3.82 2.12
N LYS A 153 13.09 4.46 3.19
CA LYS A 153 14.46 4.99 3.27
C LYS A 153 15.53 3.91 3.46
N PHE A 154 15.17 2.63 3.42
CA PHE A 154 16.06 1.51 3.70
C PHE A 154 16.57 0.85 2.42
N ARG A 155 17.72 0.20 2.55
CA ARG A 155 18.14 -0.92 1.69
C ARG A 155 17.69 -2.22 2.40
N ALA A 156 16.63 -2.86 1.91
CA ALA A 156 16.00 -3.99 2.59
C ALA A 156 16.91 -5.23 2.61
N LEU A 157 17.56 -5.55 1.49
CA LEU A 157 18.47 -6.70 1.41
C LEU A 157 19.68 -6.48 2.31
N GLN A 158 20.25 -5.28 2.31
CA GLN A 158 21.34 -4.93 3.23
C GLN A 158 20.88 -5.04 4.70
N TYR A 159 19.70 -4.51 5.03
CA TYR A 159 19.14 -4.62 6.39
C TYR A 159 19.03 -6.08 6.84
N MET A 160 18.43 -6.94 6.01
CA MET A 160 18.25 -8.36 6.34
C MET A 160 19.58 -9.11 6.47
N ALA A 161 20.56 -8.79 5.60
CA ALA A 161 21.90 -9.38 5.68
C ALA A 161 22.60 -9.03 7.00
N VAL A 162 22.53 -7.76 7.43
CA VAL A 162 23.06 -7.33 8.73
C VAL A 162 22.36 -8.06 9.88
N ARG A 163 21.02 -8.12 9.88
CA ARG A 163 20.28 -8.83 10.93
C ARG A 163 20.61 -10.31 11.02
N LYS A 164 20.82 -10.97 9.87
CA LYS A 164 21.24 -12.37 9.83
C LYS A 164 22.62 -12.57 10.46
N ALA A 165 23.58 -11.69 10.17
CA ALA A 165 24.92 -11.74 10.76
C ALA A 165 24.90 -11.44 12.27
N GLU A 166 24.08 -10.48 12.71
CA GLU A 166 23.87 -10.18 14.13
C GLU A 166 23.29 -11.39 14.88
N LEU A 167 22.28 -12.05 14.32
CA LEU A 167 21.70 -13.25 14.92
C LEU A 167 22.73 -14.39 15.01
N ALA A 168 23.54 -14.60 13.98
CA ALA A 168 24.61 -15.59 13.97
C ALA A 168 25.71 -15.31 15.01
N SER A 169 25.92 -14.05 15.39
CA SER A 169 26.83 -13.64 16.46
C SER A 169 26.19 -13.61 17.86
N GLY A 170 24.98 -14.16 18.00
CA GLY A 170 24.27 -14.27 19.28
C GLY A 170 23.56 -12.99 19.73
N LYS A 171 23.54 -11.93 18.91
CA LYS A 171 22.74 -10.74 19.21
C LYS A 171 21.26 -11.05 18.98
N LYS A 172 20.42 -10.71 19.96
CA LYS A 172 18.96 -10.80 19.83
C LYS A 172 18.45 -9.59 19.04
N SER A 173 17.52 -9.84 18.12
CA SER A 173 16.80 -8.78 17.40
C SER A 173 15.34 -9.19 17.22
N ASP A 174 14.43 -8.30 17.59
CA ASP A 174 12.99 -8.52 17.44
C ASP A 174 12.47 -8.26 16.02
N ARG A 175 13.33 -7.78 15.12
CA ARG A 175 13.00 -7.43 13.73
C ARG A 175 14.10 -7.85 12.76
N LEU A 176 13.91 -9.02 12.15
CA LEU A 176 14.85 -9.57 11.17
C LEU A 176 14.69 -8.97 9.78
N THR A 177 13.52 -8.42 9.47
CA THR A 177 13.19 -7.84 8.16
C THR A 177 12.45 -6.51 8.34
N PRO A 178 12.45 -5.62 7.34
CA PRO A 178 11.50 -4.50 7.29
C PRO A 178 10.05 -5.01 7.22
N SER A 179 9.09 -4.09 7.31
CA SER A 179 7.67 -4.45 7.29
C SER A 179 6.89 -3.66 6.22
N PHE A 180 5.89 -4.32 5.62
CA PHE A 180 4.71 -3.60 5.14
C PHE A 180 3.98 -3.04 6.36
N THR A 181 3.75 -1.73 6.35
CA THR A 181 3.08 -1.04 7.45
C THR A 181 1.67 -0.67 7.03
N VAL A 182 0.69 -1.15 7.79
CA VAL A 182 -0.73 -0.88 7.55
C VAL A 182 -1.29 -0.23 8.80
N LYS A 183 -1.80 1.00 8.69
CA LYS A 183 -2.49 1.60 9.83
C LYS A 183 -3.83 0.92 10.00
N VAL A 184 -4.19 0.63 11.24
CA VAL A 184 -5.46 -0.05 11.54
C VAL A 184 -6.65 0.74 10.99
N GLU A 185 -6.63 2.06 11.11
CA GLU A 185 -7.66 2.95 10.56
C GLU A 185 -7.76 2.91 9.01
N ASP A 186 -6.67 2.57 8.32
CA ASP A 186 -6.64 2.54 6.86
C ASP A 186 -7.36 1.29 6.32
N LEU A 187 -7.47 0.21 7.10
CA LEU A 187 -8.09 -1.05 6.66
C LEU A 187 -9.53 -0.85 6.18
N VAL A 188 -10.32 -0.06 6.90
CA VAL A 188 -11.72 0.19 6.57
C VAL A 188 -11.86 0.96 5.25
N VAL A 189 -11.05 2.01 5.06
CA VAL A 189 -11.13 2.84 3.85
C VAL A 189 -10.54 2.14 2.62
N VAL A 190 -9.58 1.25 2.81
CA VAL A 190 -9.04 0.35 1.78
C VAL A 190 -10.09 -0.68 1.38
N TYR A 191 -10.68 -1.38 2.35
CA TYR A 191 -11.74 -2.36 2.10
C TYR A 191 -12.93 -1.72 1.39
N ARG A 192 -13.38 -0.54 1.81
CA ARG A 192 -14.50 0.18 1.17
C ARG A 192 -14.26 0.41 -0.32
N TRP A 193 -13.04 0.81 -0.69
CA TRP A 193 -12.68 1.01 -2.09
C TRP A 193 -12.76 -0.31 -2.88
N VAL A 194 -12.16 -1.37 -2.34
CA VAL A 194 -12.21 -2.70 -2.98
C VAL A 194 -13.64 -3.24 -3.07
N GLU A 195 -14.43 -3.11 -2.02
CA GLU A 195 -15.83 -3.53 -1.98
C GLU A 195 -16.62 -2.86 -3.10
N LYS A 196 -16.45 -1.55 -3.29
CA LYS A 196 -17.13 -0.79 -4.35
C LYS A 196 -16.73 -1.29 -5.76
N TYR A 197 -15.44 -1.36 -6.05
CA TYR A 197 -14.96 -1.54 -7.43
C TYR A 197 -14.65 -2.98 -7.83
N ASN A 198 -14.50 -3.90 -6.87
CA ASN A 198 -14.05 -5.28 -7.09
C ASN A 198 -12.76 -5.39 -7.91
N VAL A 199 -11.83 -4.45 -7.69
CA VAL A 199 -10.51 -4.44 -8.31
C VAL A 199 -9.50 -4.91 -7.27
N SER A 200 -8.59 -5.81 -7.66
CA SER A 200 -7.51 -6.25 -6.78
C SER A 200 -6.61 -5.08 -6.40
N GLN A 201 -6.29 -4.95 -5.11
CA GLN A 201 -5.38 -3.92 -4.65
C GLN A 201 -4.15 -4.56 -4.02
N SER A 202 -2.98 -3.97 -4.25
CA SER A 202 -1.72 -4.41 -3.68
C SER A 202 -0.92 -3.25 -3.10
N TYR A 203 -0.07 -3.54 -2.13
CA TYR A 203 0.94 -2.61 -1.63
C TYR A 203 2.25 -2.95 -2.32
N CYS A 204 2.88 -1.97 -2.97
CA CYS A 204 4.22 -2.10 -3.52
C CYS A 204 5.20 -1.24 -2.72
N GLN A 205 6.04 -1.89 -1.93
CA GLN A 205 7.06 -1.25 -1.11
C GLN A 205 8.38 -1.17 -1.86
N VAL A 206 8.80 0.06 -2.18
CA VAL A 206 10.07 0.38 -2.85
C VAL A 206 11.14 0.70 -1.80
N PHE A 207 12.25 -0.02 -1.85
CA PHE A 207 13.48 0.23 -1.09
C PHE A 207 14.57 0.71 -2.05
N PHE A 208 15.73 1.13 -1.54
CA PHE A 208 16.85 1.56 -2.38
C PHE A 208 17.68 0.42 -3.00
N ASP A 209 17.33 -0.84 -2.72
CA ASP A 209 18.00 -2.03 -3.26
C ASP A 209 17.03 -3.09 -3.82
N SER A 210 15.74 -3.01 -3.53
CA SER A 210 14.75 -4.01 -3.92
C SER A 210 13.32 -3.47 -3.88
N MET A 211 12.41 -4.18 -4.53
CA MET A 211 10.97 -3.94 -4.49
C MET A 211 10.25 -5.18 -3.96
N TRP A 212 9.26 -4.95 -3.09
CA TRP A 212 8.46 -6.00 -2.49
C TRP A 212 6.98 -5.66 -2.62
N ALA A 213 6.13 -6.65 -2.88
CA ALA A 213 4.70 -6.41 -2.99
C ALA A 213 3.87 -7.48 -2.25
N ILE A 214 2.71 -7.05 -1.76
CA ILE A 214 1.73 -7.92 -1.10
C ILE A 214 0.31 -7.50 -1.50
N ASN A 215 -0.57 -8.46 -1.75
CA ASN A 215 -1.96 -8.15 -2.07
C ASN A 215 -2.75 -7.80 -0.79
N VAL A 216 -3.73 -6.90 -0.88
CA VAL A 216 -4.62 -6.56 0.24
C VAL A 216 -5.35 -7.79 0.78
N LEU A 217 -5.70 -8.75 -0.07
CA LEU A 217 -6.29 -10.02 0.37
C LEU A 217 -5.33 -10.82 1.27
N ASP A 218 -4.04 -10.84 0.95
CA ASP A 218 -3.03 -11.53 1.76
C ASP A 218 -2.75 -10.76 3.07
N ILE A 219 -2.77 -9.42 3.03
CA ILE A 219 -2.74 -8.59 4.24
C ILE A 219 -3.89 -8.99 5.18
N PHE A 220 -5.12 -9.07 4.66
CA PHE A 220 -6.29 -9.43 5.46
C PHE A 220 -6.19 -10.86 5.98
N ARG A 221 -5.73 -11.82 5.17
CA ARG A 221 -5.52 -13.21 5.62
C ARG A 221 -4.46 -13.33 6.71
N ILE A 222 -3.35 -12.60 6.59
CA ILE A 222 -2.30 -12.58 7.62
C ILE A 222 -2.87 -12.04 8.93
N ILE A 223 -3.58 -10.91 8.86
CA ILE A 223 -4.19 -10.31 10.05
C ILE A 223 -5.24 -11.26 10.65
N GLY A 224 -6.15 -11.80 9.84
CA GLY A 224 -7.19 -12.73 10.26
C GLY A 224 -6.66 -14.06 10.82
N SER A 225 -5.44 -14.47 10.45
CA SER A 225 -4.80 -15.64 11.05
C SER A 225 -4.35 -15.43 12.50
N GLY A 226 -4.26 -14.18 12.97
CA GLY A 226 -3.79 -13.84 14.32
C GLY A 226 -2.27 -13.88 14.52
N VAL A 227 -1.51 -14.37 13.53
CA VAL A 227 -0.06 -14.61 13.60
C VAL A 227 0.69 -13.97 12.42
N GLY A 228 2.01 -13.85 12.52
CA GLY A 228 2.84 -13.34 11.43
C GLY A 228 2.89 -11.81 11.31
N PHE A 229 2.36 -11.07 12.29
CA PHE A 229 2.45 -9.62 12.37
C PHE A 229 2.58 -9.12 13.81
N LYS A 230 2.97 -7.86 13.99
CA LYS A 230 2.96 -7.14 15.28
C LYS A 230 2.07 -5.91 15.18
N ILE A 231 1.45 -5.48 16.27
CA ILE A 231 0.76 -4.19 16.35
C ILE A 231 1.62 -3.27 17.22
N GLU A 232 1.88 -2.08 16.72
CA GLU A 232 2.68 -1.06 17.40
C GLU A 232 1.99 0.30 17.33
N THR A 233 2.30 1.20 18.25
CA THR A 233 1.81 2.60 18.25
C THR A 233 3.00 3.55 18.13
N PRO A 234 3.75 3.54 17.02
CA PRO A 234 4.98 4.33 16.91
C PRO A 234 4.67 5.83 16.84
N GLU A 235 5.49 6.64 17.51
CA GLU A 235 5.37 8.12 17.48
C GLU A 235 5.38 8.68 16.05
N LYS A 236 6.20 8.11 15.16
CA LYS A 236 6.28 8.47 13.75
C LYS A 236 4.97 8.24 12.97
N SER A 237 4.10 7.36 13.46
CA SER A 237 2.74 7.14 12.92
C SER A 237 1.70 7.95 13.70
N GLN A 238 2.11 9.03 14.38
CA GLN A 238 1.23 9.87 15.20
C GLN A 238 0.50 9.07 16.29
N LEU A 239 1.16 8.04 16.84
CA LEU A 239 0.62 7.11 17.84
C LEU A 239 -0.57 6.27 17.34
N LYS A 240 -0.79 6.22 16.03
CA LYS A 240 -1.81 5.36 15.42
C LYS A 240 -1.38 3.91 15.47
N ALA A 241 -2.30 3.03 15.86
CA ALA A 241 -2.10 1.59 15.83
C ALA A 241 -1.72 1.16 14.40
N THR A 242 -0.54 0.56 14.28
CA THR A 242 0.10 0.21 13.01
C THR A 242 0.45 -1.28 13.05
N ILE A 243 -0.07 -2.01 12.07
CA ILE A 243 0.19 -3.42 11.84
C ILE A 243 1.50 -3.52 11.05
N MET A 244 2.47 -4.23 11.61
CA MET A 244 3.80 -4.47 11.08
C MET A 244 3.85 -5.90 10.53
N ILE A 245 3.67 -6.05 9.22
CA ILE A 245 3.75 -7.34 8.51
C ILE A 245 5.15 -7.46 7.90
N PRO A 246 5.97 -8.47 8.21
CA PRO A 246 7.27 -8.67 7.57
C PRO A 246 7.18 -8.60 6.05
N ILE A 247 8.11 -7.90 5.38
CA ILE A 247 8.07 -7.81 3.90
C ILE A 247 8.18 -9.19 3.22
N THR A 248 8.79 -10.16 3.92
CA THR A 248 8.90 -11.56 3.49
C THR A 248 7.59 -12.33 3.52
N SER A 249 6.52 -11.76 4.10
CA SER A 249 5.16 -12.30 3.96
C SER A 249 4.54 -11.96 2.59
N GLY A 250 5.13 -11.01 1.87
CA GLY A 250 4.83 -10.74 0.47
C GLY A 250 5.85 -11.39 -0.47
N SER A 251 5.91 -10.88 -1.69
CA SER A 251 6.86 -11.33 -2.72
C SER A 251 7.93 -10.27 -2.98
N LYS A 252 9.18 -10.68 -3.15
CA LYS A 252 10.16 -9.81 -3.81
C LYS A 252 9.80 -9.73 -5.29
N VAL A 253 9.59 -8.52 -5.81
CA VAL A 253 9.09 -8.29 -7.17
C VAL A 253 10.10 -7.56 -8.06
N GLY A 254 11.25 -7.19 -7.52
CA GLY A 254 12.36 -6.67 -8.31
C GLY A 254 13.60 -6.38 -7.50
N ASP A 255 14.74 -6.39 -8.16
CA ASP A 255 16.04 -6.03 -7.62
C ASP A 255 16.57 -4.79 -8.34
N PHE A 256 17.19 -3.86 -7.60
CA PHE A 256 17.84 -2.71 -8.22
C PHE A 256 19.14 -3.16 -8.89
N VAL A 257 19.22 -2.96 -10.20
CA VAL A 257 20.45 -3.14 -10.98
C VAL A 257 21.27 -1.85 -11.04
N GLU A 258 20.63 -0.69 -10.84
CA GLU A 258 21.28 0.60 -10.64
C GLU A 258 20.59 1.36 -9.52
N SER A 259 21.34 1.77 -8.49
CA SER A 259 20.80 2.60 -7.41
C SER A 259 20.39 3.99 -7.92
N PRO A 260 19.36 4.63 -7.33
CA PRO A 260 19.04 6.01 -7.66
C PRO A 260 20.17 6.95 -7.21
N ALA A 261 20.35 8.05 -7.94
CA ALA A 261 21.12 9.19 -7.47
C ALA A 261 20.28 10.02 -6.49
N PHE A 262 20.92 10.85 -5.68
CA PHE A 262 20.24 11.77 -4.77
C PHE A 262 20.64 13.20 -5.09
N GLN A 263 19.64 14.05 -5.31
CA GLN A 263 19.83 15.46 -5.63
C GLN A 263 19.21 16.32 -4.53
N VAL A 264 19.78 17.51 -4.31
CA VAL A 264 19.22 18.50 -3.39
C VAL A 264 18.30 19.42 -4.19
N GLU A 265 17.07 19.57 -3.73
CA GLU A 265 16.11 20.56 -4.22
C GLU A 265 15.82 21.61 -3.14
N THR A 266 15.35 22.78 -3.56
CA THR A 266 14.94 23.87 -2.66
C THR A 266 13.55 24.35 -3.02
N LYS A 267 12.70 24.54 -2.00
CA LYS A 267 11.38 25.17 -2.13
C LYS A 267 11.38 26.51 -1.40
N HIS A 268 11.03 27.57 -2.12
CA HIS A 268 10.88 28.91 -1.56
C HIS A 268 9.41 29.15 -1.23
N THR A 269 9.12 29.53 0.00
CA THR A 269 7.77 29.90 0.44
C THR A 269 7.49 31.39 0.23
N ARG A 270 6.22 31.77 0.18
CA ARG A 270 5.80 33.19 0.08
C ARG A 270 6.33 34.06 1.22
N LEU A 271 6.58 33.48 2.41
CA LEU A 271 7.09 34.21 3.58
C LEU A 271 8.64 34.25 3.65
N GLY A 272 9.33 33.86 2.57
CA GLY A 272 10.80 33.92 2.48
C GLY A 272 11.54 32.75 3.12
N ARG A 273 10.84 31.74 3.66
CA ARG A 273 11.47 30.48 4.11
C ARG A 273 11.99 29.70 2.90
N VAL A 274 13.21 29.17 3.01
CA VAL A 274 13.83 28.27 2.04
C VAL A 274 13.94 26.88 2.67
N ASP A 275 13.19 25.92 2.12
CA ASP A 275 13.20 24.53 2.56
C ASP A 275 14.05 23.69 1.60
N ALA A 276 15.25 23.26 2.04
CA ALA A 276 16.09 22.34 1.28
C ALA A 276 15.74 20.87 1.62
N PHE A 277 15.66 20.01 0.61
CA PHE A 277 15.36 18.58 0.78
C PHE A 277 16.07 17.71 -0.26
N VAL A 278 16.20 16.42 0.03
CA VAL A 278 16.84 15.44 -0.87
C VAL A 278 15.77 14.67 -1.63
N LYS A 279 15.99 14.50 -2.93
CA LYS A 279 15.13 13.77 -3.85
C LYS A 279 15.90 12.65 -4.55
N PRO A 280 15.39 11.41 -4.57
CA PRO A 280 15.93 10.36 -5.41
C PRO A 280 15.62 10.61 -6.89
N VAL A 281 16.58 10.34 -7.78
CA VAL A 281 16.43 10.49 -9.23
C VAL A 281 17.03 9.28 -9.94
N GLY A 282 16.31 8.77 -10.93
CA GLY A 282 16.71 7.59 -11.69
C GLY A 282 16.63 6.31 -10.86
N GLY A 283 17.58 5.40 -11.11
CA GLY A 283 17.54 4.02 -10.63
C GLY A 283 16.87 3.10 -11.64
N ARG A 284 17.34 1.86 -11.71
CA ARG A 284 16.78 0.83 -12.60
C ARG A 284 16.56 -0.45 -11.82
N VAL A 285 15.39 -1.03 -12.02
CA VAL A 285 14.96 -2.29 -11.41
C VAL A 285 14.84 -3.34 -12.49
N GLU A 286 15.37 -4.53 -12.21
CA GLU A 286 15.05 -5.75 -12.93
C GLU A 286 13.85 -6.42 -12.23
N PRO A 287 12.67 -6.48 -12.86
CA PRO A 287 11.48 -7.01 -12.20
C PRO A 287 11.36 -8.53 -12.32
N ASP A 288 10.88 -9.15 -11.24
CA ASP A 288 10.33 -10.51 -11.31
C ASP A 288 8.90 -10.42 -11.88
N ARG A 289 8.80 -10.56 -13.20
CA ARG A 289 7.53 -10.50 -13.95
C ARG A 289 6.47 -11.45 -13.38
N VAL A 290 6.87 -12.67 -13.01
CA VAL A 290 5.93 -13.71 -12.55
C VAL A 290 5.41 -13.35 -11.16
N ALA A 291 6.32 -13.01 -10.24
CA ALA A 291 5.94 -12.64 -8.88
C ALA A 291 5.08 -11.36 -8.86
N LEU A 292 5.44 -10.34 -9.65
CA LEU A 292 4.70 -9.09 -9.71
C LEU A 292 3.30 -9.31 -10.28
N ARG A 293 3.17 -9.99 -11.43
CA ARG A 293 1.86 -10.29 -12.04
C ARG A 293 0.96 -11.04 -11.07
N ARG A 294 1.49 -12.07 -10.39
CA ARG A 294 0.75 -12.84 -9.40
C ARG A 294 0.19 -11.96 -8.29
N VAL A 295 1.01 -11.09 -7.70
CA VAL A 295 0.57 -10.20 -6.62
C VAL A 295 -0.49 -9.20 -7.10
N LEU A 296 -0.30 -8.61 -8.28
CA LEU A 296 -1.25 -7.66 -8.87
C LEU A 296 -2.61 -8.30 -9.13
N LEU A 297 -2.63 -9.53 -9.69
CA LEU A 297 -3.85 -10.24 -10.05
C LEU A 297 -4.44 -11.08 -8.89
N ALA A 298 -3.86 -11.00 -7.69
CA ALA A 298 -4.26 -11.79 -6.52
C ALA A 298 -4.28 -13.31 -6.78
N GLU A 299 -3.37 -13.80 -7.63
CA GLU A 299 -3.26 -15.21 -7.96
C GLU A 299 -2.60 -15.98 -6.80
N PRO A 300 -3.05 -17.22 -6.50
CA PRO A 300 -2.45 -18.02 -5.45
C PRO A 300 -0.98 -18.31 -5.76
N ALA A 301 -0.15 -18.37 -4.71
CA ALA A 301 1.22 -18.85 -4.86
C ALA A 301 1.20 -20.28 -5.44
N PRO A 302 2.11 -20.61 -6.39
CA PRO A 302 2.25 -21.98 -6.84
C PRO A 302 2.57 -22.85 -5.63
N LEU A 303 1.91 -24.01 -5.53
CA LEU A 303 2.22 -25.00 -4.50
C LEU A 303 3.71 -25.32 -4.59
N SER A 304 4.50 -24.88 -3.61
CA SER A 304 5.87 -25.33 -3.48
C SER A 304 5.84 -26.83 -3.24
N SER A 305 6.50 -27.60 -4.10
CA SER A 305 6.75 -29.03 -3.85
C SER A 305 7.47 -29.17 -2.51
N GLY A 306 6.70 -29.53 -1.46
CA GLY A 306 7.26 -29.84 -0.14
C GLY A 306 6.70 -29.08 1.07
N GLN A 307 5.73 -28.16 0.93
CA GLN A 307 5.03 -27.63 2.12
C GLN A 307 3.79 -28.48 2.42
N VAL A 308 3.95 -29.41 3.37
CA VAL A 308 2.85 -30.13 4.00
C VAL A 308 2.00 -29.11 4.76
N LEU A 309 0.75 -28.92 4.35
CA LEU A 309 -0.26 -28.20 5.13
C LEU A 309 -0.32 -28.82 6.54
N PRO A 310 -0.34 -28.02 7.63
CA PRO A 310 -0.56 -28.57 8.96
C PRO A 310 -1.90 -29.32 8.96
N ARG A 311 -1.85 -30.61 9.31
CA ARG A 311 -3.04 -31.48 9.42
C ARG A 311 -3.94 -30.94 10.53
N GLY A 312 -4.96 -30.19 10.12
CA GLY A 312 -5.96 -29.65 11.03
C GLY A 312 -7.19 -29.13 10.30
N LEU A 313 -7.61 -29.80 9.22
CA LEU A 313 -8.90 -29.64 8.55
C LEU A 313 -9.07 -30.79 7.54
N GLN A 314 -9.18 -32.02 8.04
CA GLN A 314 -9.90 -33.08 7.33
C GLN A 314 -11.24 -33.23 8.05
N SER A 315 -12.25 -32.50 7.56
CA SER A 315 -13.62 -32.77 7.93
C SER A 315 -14.00 -34.13 7.35
N SER A 316 -14.56 -34.95 8.23
CA SER A 316 -15.17 -36.24 7.96
C SER A 316 -16.20 -36.15 6.84
N LEU A 317 -15.94 -36.83 5.72
CA LEU A 317 -16.98 -37.24 4.79
C LEU A 317 -17.76 -38.40 5.42
N PRO A 318 -19.10 -38.41 5.40
CA PRO A 318 -19.86 -39.56 5.83
C PRO A 318 -19.76 -40.66 4.76
N LEU A 319 -19.37 -41.85 5.21
CA LEU A 319 -19.51 -43.09 4.44
C LEU A 319 -21.00 -43.38 4.31
N THR A 320 -21.52 -43.39 3.07
CA THR A 320 -22.79 -44.05 2.74
C THR A 320 -22.48 -45.35 2.01
N ASN A 321 -23.04 -46.45 2.55
CA ASN A 321 -23.28 -47.69 1.82
C ASN A 321 -24.26 -47.46 0.66
#